data_AF-A0A4Q4VMK5-F1
#
_entry.id   AF-A0A4Q4VMK5-F1
#
_cell.length_a   1.000
_cell.length_b   1.000
_cell.length_c   1.000
_cell.angle_alpha   90.00
_cell.angle_beta   90.00
_cell.angle_gamma   90.00
#
_symmetry.space_group_name_H-M   'P 1'
#
loop_
_entity.id
_entity.type
_entity.pdbx_description
1 polymer ?
#
loop_
_entity_poly.entity_id
_entity_poly.type
_entity_poly.pdbx_seq_one_letter_code
_entity_poly.pdbx_strand_id
1 'polypeptide(L)'
;MELYATGFNAWWQLEFNDASESSKELDDIQSFRSVLKDRSLIGRPYAFLACTFVWHEKEKLVKEYSSLSLAEIGQAQASYPGLDEIVQLVAYETGFAALSMQGDVATWGDERYAASLGREVTQESPAEYPGAVRELEELPTGKIKKIVAGGYVVLGLTEGNDLYAWGGHPGRPALIEGISGSPTPMVATYT
;
A
#
# COMPACT_ATOMS: atom_id res chain seq x y z
N MET A 1 4.67 -8.37 -21.18
CA MET A 1 5.74 -8.40 -20.18
C MET A 1 6.42 -9.77 -20.22
N GLU A 2 7.72 -9.82 -19.94
CA GLU A 2 8.48 -11.07 -19.87
C GLU A 2 9.19 -11.10 -18.51
N LEU A 3 8.96 -12.15 -17.72
CA LEU A 3 9.67 -12.41 -16.48
C LEU A 3 10.89 -13.27 -16.79
N TYR A 4 12.05 -12.84 -16.33
CA TYR A 4 13.30 -13.57 -16.45
C TYR A 4 13.76 -14.04 -15.08
N ALA A 5 14.15 -15.31 -14.97
CA ALA A 5 14.65 -15.91 -13.74
C ALA A 5 15.91 -16.75 -14.01
N THR A 6 16.70 -16.94 -12.96
CA THR A 6 17.91 -17.77 -12.90
C THR A 6 18.01 -18.32 -11.48
N GLY A 7 18.60 -19.50 -11.31
CA GLY A 7 18.80 -20.14 -10.01
C GLY A 7 18.27 -21.57 -9.96
N PHE A 8 18.11 -22.05 -8.73
CA PHE A 8 17.67 -23.43 -8.46
C PHE A 8 16.28 -23.70 -9.02
N ASN A 9 16.12 -24.76 -9.81
CA ASN A 9 14.85 -25.13 -10.44
C ASN A 9 14.22 -26.40 -9.83
N ALA A 10 14.29 -26.51 -8.51
CA ALA A 10 13.64 -27.60 -7.80
C ALA A 10 12.12 -27.59 -8.05
N TRP A 11 11.53 -28.77 -8.27
CA TRP A 11 10.09 -28.96 -8.48
C TRP A 11 9.46 -28.07 -9.56
N TRP A 12 10.21 -27.72 -10.61
CA TRP A 12 9.68 -26.94 -11.74
C TRP A 12 9.23 -25.53 -11.33
N GLN A 13 9.74 -24.99 -10.22
CA GLN A 13 9.31 -23.68 -9.69
C GLN A 13 9.61 -22.49 -10.63
N LEU A 14 10.47 -22.69 -11.64
CA LEU A 14 10.80 -21.69 -12.65
C LEU A 14 10.15 -21.98 -14.01
N GLU A 15 9.23 -22.94 -14.12
CA GLU A 15 8.54 -23.28 -15.38
C GLU A 15 7.03 -23.05 -15.25
N PHE A 16 6.51 -22.03 -15.94
CA PHE A 16 5.11 -21.62 -15.83
C PHE A 16 4.23 -22.03 -17.03
N ASN A 17 4.85 -22.38 -18.16
CA ASN A 17 4.15 -22.57 -19.44
C ASN A 17 4.04 -24.04 -19.87
N ASP A 18 4.76 -24.97 -19.25
CA ASP A 18 4.79 -26.38 -19.62
C ASP A 18 4.18 -27.25 -18.51
N ALA A 19 2.97 -27.76 -18.78
CA ALA A 19 2.27 -28.73 -17.93
C ALA A 19 2.57 -30.19 -18.31
N SER A 20 3.63 -30.46 -19.08
CA SER A 20 3.96 -31.83 -19.44
C SER A 20 4.43 -32.58 -18.20
N GLU A 21 3.68 -33.62 -17.81
CA GLU A 21 4.04 -34.57 -16.75
C GLU A 21 5.30 -35.36 -17.13
N SER A 22 6.45 -34.70 -17.03
CA SER A 22 7.76 -35.30 -17.16
C SER A 22 8.25 -35.61 -15.75
N SER A 23 8.47 -36.88 -15.44
CA SER A 23 9.06 -37.31 -14.16
C SER A 23 10.55 -36.96 -14.02
N LYS A 24 11.11 -36.19 -14.96
CA LYS A 24 12.52 -35.82 -14.99
C LYS A 24 12.71 -34.46 -14.32
N GLU A 25 13.52 -34.43 -13.28
CA GLU A 25 13.97 -33.19 -12.66
C GLU A 25 14.72 -32.33 -13.70
N LEU A 26 14.38 -31.04 -13.75
CA LEU A 26 15.00 -30.08 -14.67
C LEU A 26 16.23 -29.44 -14.04
N ASP A 27 17.22 -29.14 -14.88
CA ASP A 27 18.45 -28.48 -14.44
C ASP A 27 18.17 -27.05 -13.95
N ASP A 28 19.04 -26.60 -13.04
CA ASP A 28 19.09 -25.21 -12.59
C ASP A 28 19.36 -24.26 -13.75
N ILE A 29 18.71 -23.09 -13.71
CA ILE A 29 18.86 -22.11 -14.76
C ILE A 29 20.06 -21.22 -14.42
N GLN A 30 21.22 -21.48 -15.03
CA GLN A 30 22.48 -20.78 -14.76
C GLN A 30 22.60 -19.38 -15.42
N SER A 31 21.59 -18.95 -16.19
CA SER A 31 21.53 -17.63 -16.81
C SER A 31 20.08 -17.14 -16.88
N PHE A 32 19.86 -15.82 -16.94
CA PHE A 32 18.51 -15.28 -17.00
C PHE A 32 17.75 -15.80 -18.23
N ARG A 33 16.77 -16.66 -17.99
CA ARG A 33 15.87 -17.21 -19.01
C ARG A 33 14.47 -16.64 -18.81
N SER A 34 13.77 -16.35 -19.90
CA SER A 34 12.37 -15.96 -19.80
C SER A 34 11.53 -17.16 -19.36
N VAL A 35 10.92 -17.07 -18.17
CA VAL A 35 10.13 -18.15 -17.56
C VAL A 35 8.63 -17.93 -17.72
N LEU A 36 8.21 -16.69 -17.91
CA LEU A 36 6.81 -16.31 -18.12
C LEU A 36 6.72 -15.16 -19.12
N LYS A 37 5.85 -15.30 -20.11
CA LYS A 37 5.56 -14.25 -21.09
C LYS A 37 4.07 -14.02 -21.11
N ASP A 38 3.65 -12.90 -20.55
CA ASP A 38 2.25 -12.53 -20.53
C ASP A 38 2.11 -11.10 -21.06
N ARG A 39 1.32 -10.95 -22.12
CA ARG A 39 1.12 -9.65 -22.80
C ARG A 39 -0.14 -8.92 -22.35
N SER A 40 -0.99 -9.51 -21.53
CA SER A 40 -2.37 -9.03 -21.31
C SER A 40 -2.86 -9.07 -19.86
N LEU A 41 -2.39 -10.01 -19.04
CA LEU A 41 -2.82 -10.24 -17.66
C LEU A 41 -1.80 -9.71 -16.65
N ILE A 42 -0.49 -9.83 -16.93
CA ILE A 42 0.55 -9.45 -15.96
C ILE A 42 1.03 -8.03 -16.24
N GLY A 43 0.61 -7.10 -15.38
CA GLY A 43 1.09 -5.72 -15.35
C GLY A 43 2.56 -5.63 -14.90
N ARG A 44 3.17 -4.44 -15.08
CA ARG A 44 4.56 -4.20 -14.66
C ARG A 44 4.73 -4.53 -13.17
N PRO A 45 5.80 -5.21 -12.75
CA PRO A 45 6.03 -5.48 -11.34
C PRO A 45 6.47 -4.16 -10.70
N TYR A 46 5.81 -3.79 -9.62
CA TYR A 46 6.17 -2.65 -8.80
C TYR A 46 6.70 -3.19 -7.47
N ALA A 47 7.91 -2.77 -7.09
CA ALA A 47 8.35 -2.97 -5.72
C ALA A 47 7.65 -1.91 -4.87
N PHE A 48 6.81 -2.36 -3.94
CA PHE A 48 6.15 -1.51 -2.96
C PHE A 48 6.50 -2.01 -1.56
N LEU A 49 6.45 -1.10 -0.59
CA LEU A 49 6.48 -1.49 0.81
C LEU A 49 5.20 -2.31 1.08
N ALA A 50 5.38 -3.56 1.48
CA ALA A 50 4.30 -4.45 1.84
C ALA A 50 4.24 -4.58 3.36
N CYS A 51 3.02 -4.72 3.86
CA CYS A 51 2.74 -4.84 5.28
C CYS A 51 1.60 -5.83 5.48
N THR A 52 1.70 -6.64 6.53
CA THR A 52 0.66 -7.60 6.91
C THR A 52 0.02 -7.13 8.19
N PHE A 53 -1.30 -7.01 8.18
CA PHE A 53 -2.06 -6.60 9.35
C PHE A 53 -3.14 -7.64 9.65
N VAL A 54 -3.37 -7.84 10.94
CA VAL A 54 -4.42 -8.73 11.44
C VAL A 54 -5.51 -7.86 12.06
N TRP A 55 -6.71 -7.92 11.48
CA TRP A 55 -7.90 -7.28 12.03
C TRP A 55 -8.50 -8.13 13.14
N HIS A 56 -8.77 -7.51 14.30
CA HIS A 56 -9.39 -8.18 15.44
C HIS A 56 -10.83 -7.69 15.62
N GLU A 57 -11.79 -8.35 14.96
CA GLU A 57 -13.22 -7.94 14.93
C GLU A 57 -13.84 -7.67 16.30
N LYS A 58 -13.53 -8.51 17.31
CA LYS A 58 -14.09 -8.36 18.66
C LYS A 58 -13.59 -7.13 19.39
N GLU A 59 -12.34 -6.75 19.13
CA GLU A 59 -11.67 -5.66 19.82
C GLU A 59 -11.76 -4.35 19.04
N LYS A 60 -12.06 -4.41 17.73
CA LYS A 60 -12.08 -3.26 16.81
C LYS A 60 -10.73 -2.52 16.78
N LEU A 61 -9.65 -3.30 16.79
CA LEU A 61 -8.26 -2.80 16.82
C LEU A 61 -7.48 -3.37 15.65
N VAL A 62 -6.52 -2.58 15.17
CA VAL A 62 -5.41 -3.06 14.35
C VAL A 62 -4.21 -3.29 15.25
N LYS A 63 -3.56 -4.46 15.14
CA LYS A 63 -2.37 -4.81 15.91
C LYS A 63 -1.14 -4.87 15.01
N GLU A 64 -0.06 -4.25 15.46
CA GLU A 64 1.25 -4.35 14.83
C GLU A 64 2.05 -5.49 15.47
N TYR A 65 2.71 -6.29 14.64
CA TYR A 65 3.59 -7.36 15.08
C TYR A 65 4.93 -7.23 14.37
N SER A 66 6.03 -7.30 15.11
CA SER A 66 7.38 -7.27 14.53
C SER A 66 7.79 -8.59 13.87
N SER A 67 7.02 -9.65 14.08
CA SER A 67 7.17 -10.93 13.37
C SER A 67 5.86 -11.72 13.33
N LEU A 68 5.77 -12.67 12.40
CA LEU A 68 4.67 -13.64 12.35
C LEU A 68 4.61 -14.50 13.62
N SER A 69 5.77 -14.91 14.16
CA SER A 69 5.82 -15.72 15.38
C SER A 69 5.20 -15.01 16.60
N LEU A 70 5.36 -13.69 16.71
CA LEU A 70 4.70 -12.89 17.75
C LEU A 70 3.20 -12.74 17.48
N ALA A 71 2.79 -12.67 16.21
CA ALA A 71 1.38 -12.67 15.82
C ALA A 71 0.68 -13.97 16.23
N GLU A 72 1.33 -15.12 16.01
CA GLU A 72 0.81 -16.44 16.35
C GLU A 72 0.53 -16.61 17.85
N ILE A 73 1.37 -16.02 18.70
CA ILE A 73 1.20 -16.05 20.16
C ILE A 73 0.45 -14.83 20.72
N GLY A 74 -0.07 -13.96 19.85
CA GLY A 74 -0.86 -12.79 20.22
C GLY A 74 -0.10 -11.65 20.90
N GLN A 75 1.24 -11.61 20.79
CA GLN A 75 2.08 -10.58 21.41
C GLN A 75 2.30 -9.40 20.45
N ALA A 76 1.38 -8.45 20.45
CA ALA A 76 1.48 -7.25 19.63
C ALA A 76 2.55 -6.28 20.15
N GLN A 77 3.26 -5.63 19.23
CA GLN A 77 4.17 -4.52 19.51
C GLN A 77 3.38 -3.23 19.80
N ALA A 78 2.34 -2.98 19.01
CA ALA A 78 1.46 -1.83 19.16
C ALA A 78 0.01 -2.22 18.84
N SER A 79 -0.94 -1.43 19.35
CA SER A 79 -2.36 -1.59 19.08
C SER A 79 -2.99 -0.24 18.78
N TYR A 80 -3.74 -0.18 17.70
CA TYR A 80 -4.34 1.03 17.17
C TYR A 80 -5.87 0.92 17.21
N PRO A 81 -6.53 1.62 18.15
CA PRO A 81 -7.99 1.69 18.19
C PRO A 81 -8.54 2.65 17.13
N GLY A 82 -9.86 2.59 16.87
CA GLY A 82 -10.56 3.58 16.06
C GLY A 82 -10.44 3.40 14.55
N LEU A 83 -9.96 2.23 14.11
CA LEU A 83 -9.92 1.83 12.70
C LEU A 83 -11.04 0.83 12.42
N ASP A 84 -12.29 1.27 12.30
CA ASP A 84 -13.43 0.37 12.08
C ASP A 84 -13.60 -0.03 10.60
N GLU A 85 -14.02 -1.28 10.35
CA GLU A 85 -14.42 -1.81 9.03
C GLU A 85 -13.42 -1.51 7.89
N ILE A 86 -12.12 -1.63 8.18
CA ILE A 86 -11.06 -1.37 7.20
C ILE A 86 -11.13 -2.37 6.04
N VAL A 87 -11.24 -1.86 4.82
CA VAL A 87 -11.28 -2.64 3.57
C VAL A 87 -9.97 -2.55 2.78
N GLN A 88 -9.16 -1.53 3.04
CA GLN A 88 -7.85 -1.40 2.42
C GLN A 88 -6.84 -0.77 3.38
N LEU A 89 -5.60 -1.25 3.29
CA LEU A 89 -4.47 -0.68 4.00
C LEU A 89 -3.25 -0.63 3.09
N VAL A 90 -2.46 0.45 3.18
CA VAL A 90 -1.24 0.64 2.41
C VAL A 90 -0.12 1.18 3.30
N ALA A 91 1.10 0.72 3.04
CA ALA A 91 2.32 1.26 3.66
C ALA A 91 3.07 2.17 2.69
N TYR A 92 3.75 3.17 3.23
CA TYR A 92 4.67 4.05 2.52
C TYR A 92 5.90 4.35 3.38
N GLU A 93 6.86 5.14 2.87
CA GLU A 93 8.22 5.23 3.42
C GLU A 93 8.25 5.76 4.86
N THR A 94 7.22 6.48 5.26
CA THR A 94 7.14 7.20 6.54
C THR A 94 5.87 6.89 7.32
N GLY A 95 5.06 5.92 6.90
CA GLY A 95 3.80 5.63 7.57
C GLY A 95 2.87 4.68 6.84
N PHE A 96 1.59 4.75 7.23
CA PHE A 96 0.51 3.91 6.75
C PHE A 96 -0.76 4.73 6.49
N ALA A 97 -1.60 4.23 5.58
CA ALA A 97 -2.94 4.73 5.37
C ALA A 97 -3.95 3.58 5.36
N ALA A 98 -5.12 3.83 5.94
CA ALA A 98 -6.24 2.91 6.00
C ALA A 98 -7.47 3.51 5.31
N LEU A 99 -8.30 2.66 4.71
CA LEU A 99 -9.59 3.00 4.13
C LEU A 99 -10.67 2.12 4.75
N SER A 100 -11.72 2.72 5.32
CA SER A 100 -12.90 2.03 5.85
C SER A 100 -13.91 1.69 4.74
N MET A 101 -14.85 0.78 5.03
CA MET A 101 -15.97 0.47 4.15
C MET A 101 -16.87 1.69 3.88
N GLN A 102 -16.92 2.63 4.82
CA GLN A 102 -17.62 3.90 4.75
C GLN A 102 -16.90 4.92 3.85
N GLY A 103 -15.63 4.67 3.53
CA GLY A 103 -14.79 5.53 2.70
C GLY A 103 -13.94 6.51 3.49
N ASP A 104 -13.88 6.36 4.82
CA ASP A 104 -13.05 7.18 5.69
C ASP A 104 -11.58 6.79 5.50
N VAL A 105 -10.71 7.79 5.46
CA VAL A 105 -9.27 7.60 5.33
C VAL A 105 -8.60 8.02 6.63
N ALA A 106 -7.76 7.14 7.17
CA ALA A 106 -6.93 7.43 8.34
C ALA A 106 -5.45 7.22 8.02
N THR A 107 -4.59 8.08 8.56
CA THR A 107 -3.13 8.03 8.35
C THR A 107 -2.37 8.14 9.67
N TRP A 108 -1.21 7.47 9.72
CA TRP A 108 -0.27 7.55 10.83
C TRP A 108 1.15 7.24 10.38
N GLY A 109 2.14 7.72 11.13
CA GLY A 109 3.55 7.58 10.79
C GLY A 109 4.44 8.61 11.48
N ASP A 110 5.49 9.00 10.77
CA ASP A 110 6.56 9.87 11.26
C ASP A 110 6.21 11.35 11.10
N GLU A 111 6.09 12.06 12.22
CA GLU A 111 5.79 13.50 12.27
C GLU A 111 6.78 14.36 11.47
N ARG A 112 8.04 13.92 11.33
CA ARG A 112 9.05 14.63 10.53
C ARG A 112 8.62 14.76 9.07
N TYR A 113 7.70 13.92 8.62
CA TYR A 113 7.14 13.88 7.27
C TYR A 113 5.62 14.13 7.27
N ALA A 114 5.13 15.01 8.15
CA ALA A 114 3.71 15.29 8.36
C ALA A 114 2.90 15.57 7.08
N ALA A 115 3.52 16.15 6.03
CA ALA A 115 2.87 16.35 4.74
C ALA A 115 2.32 15.04 4.13
N SER A 116 2.99 13.90 4.36
CA SER A 116 2.56 12.58 3.88
C SER A 116 1.33 12.05 4.63
N LEU A 117 0.97 12.64 5.77
CA LEU A 117 -0.21 12.25 6.55
C LEU A 117 -1.51 12.85 5.98
N GLY A 118 -1.46 13.94 5.23
CA GLY A 118 -2.68 14.54 4.65
C GLY A 118 -3.58 15.23 5.67
N ARG A 119 -3.13 15.39 6.91
CA ARG A 119 -3.91 15.92 8.03
C ARG A 119 -3.03 16.76 8.95
N GLU A 120 -3.66 17.61 9.72
CA GLU A 120 -2.98 18.32 10.81
C GLU A 120 -2.55 17.33 11.91
N VAL A 121 -1.33 17.52 12.42
CA VAL A 121 -0.81 16.78 13.57
C VAL A 121 -0.99 17.66 14.81
N THR A 122 -1.76 17.18 15.77
CA THR A 122 -2.00 17.88 17.05
C THR A 122 -1.78 16.93 18.21
N GLN A 123 -1.88 17.42 19.45
CA GLN A 123 -1.79 16.54 20.63
C GLN A 123 -2.95 15.53 20.70
N GLU A 124 -4.12 15.90 20.18
CA GLU A 124 -5.32 15.05 20.11
C GLU A 124 -5.30 14.11 18.91
N SER A 125 -4.53 14.44 17.86
CA SER A 125 -4.32 13.62 16.67
C SER A 125 -2.82 13.49 16.35
N PRO A 126 -2.05 12.81 17.22
CA PRO A 126 -0.61 12.68 17.04
C PRO A 126 -0.26 11.88 15.79
N ALA A 127 0.97 12.01 15.30
CA ALA A 127 1.38 11.41 14.03
C ALA A 127 1.43 9.88 14.13
N GLU A 128 1.87 9.34 15.26
CA GLU A 128 2.11 7.91 15.49
C GLU A 128 0.85 7.07 15.70
N TYR A 129 -0.32 7.71 15.84
CA TYR A 129 -1.63 7.04 15.94
C TYR A 129 -2.51 7.37 14.72
N PRO A 130 -3.41 6.45 14.31
CA PRO A 130 -4.34 6.73 13.23
C PRO A 130 -5.16 7.99 13.49
N GLY A 131 -5.08 8.94 12.56
CA GLY A 131 -5.88 10.15 12.56
C GLY A 131 -6.65 10.28 11.25
N ALA A 132 -7.88 10.77 11.34
CA ALA A 132 -8.75 10.96 10.17
C ALA A 132 -8.23 12.07 9.24
N VAL A 133 -8.24 11.79 7.94
CA VAL A 133 -8.00 12.77 6.88
C VAL A 133 -9.34 13.43 6.55
N ARG A 134 -9.78 14.35 7.41
CA ARG A 134 -11.14 14.90 7.39
C ARG A 134 -11.52 15.59 6.09
N GLU A 135 -10.56 16.12 5.36
CA GLU A 135 -10.78 16.74 4.04
C GLU A 135 -11.31 15.75 2.98
N LEU A 136 -11.25 14.43 3.24
CA LEU A 136 -11.75 13.38 2.36
C LEU A 136 -13.15 12.84 2.75
N GLU A 137 -13.75 13.29 3.86
CA GLU A 137 -15.04 12.78 4.35
C GLU A 137 -16.22 13.23 3.45
N GLU A 138 -16.18 14.48 2.96
CA GLU A 138 -17.27 15.08 2.17
C GLU A 138 -16.78 15.53 0.79
N LEU A 139 -16.60 14.57 -0.13
CA LEU A 139 -16.11 14.84 -1.48
C LEU A 139 -17.24 15.02 -2.51
N PRO A 140 -17.09 15.92 -3.50
CA PRO A 140 -18.14 16.22 -4.48
C PRO A 140 -18.58 15.03 -5.34
N THR A 141 -17.67 14.08 -5.59
CA THR A 141 -17.89 12.92 -6.48
C THR A 141 -18.00 11.60 -5.72
N GLY A 142 -18.40 11.67 -4.45
CA GLY A 142 -18.58 10.51 -3.59
C GLY A 142 -17.31 10.13 -2.83
N LYS A 143 -17.45 9.15 -1.95
CA LYS A 143 -16.41 8.73 -1.01
C LYS A 143 -15.18 8.14 -1.71
N ILE A 144 -14.09 8.04 -0.95
CA ILE A 144 -12.91 7.30 -1.40
C ILE A 144 -13.26 5.81 -1.51
N LYS A 145 -12.94 5.21 -2.67
CA LYS A 145 -13.11 3.77 -2.93
C LYS A 145 -11.80 3.00 -3.03
N LYS A 146 -10.67 3.72 -3.16
CA LYS A 146 -9.35 3.12 -3.26
C LYS A 146 -8.28 4.11 -2.84
N ILE A 147 -7.29 3.63 -2.10
CA ILE A 147 -6.07 4.36 -1.78
C ILE A 147 -4.84 3.66 -2.37
N VAL A 148 -3.81 4.40 -2.73
CA VAL A 148 -2.48 3.86 -3.04
C VAL A 148 -1.42 4.79 -2.45
N ALA A 149 -0.29 4.23 -2.03
CA ALA A 149 0.79 5.03 -1.46
C ALA A 149 2.15 4.54 -1.97
N GLY A 150 3.12 5.45 -2.01
CA GLY A 150 4.49 5.15 -2.44
C GLY A 150 5.44 6.31 -2.15
N GLY A 151 6.62 5.99 -1.64
CA GLY A 151 7.56 7.00 -1.15
C GLY A 151 6.91 7.89 -0.08
N TYR A 152 6.76 9.17 -0.41
CA TYR A 152 6.18 10.20 0.47
C TYR A 152 4.84 10.73 -0.06
N VAL A 153 4.17 9.97 -0.93
CA VAL A 153 2.94 10.39 -1.61
C VAL A 153 1.84 9.36 -1.38
N VAL A 154 0.63 9.85 -1.14
CA VAL A 154 -0.59 9.04 -1.05
C VAL A 154 -1.61 9.60 -2.03
N LEU A 155 -2.35 8.70 -2.65
CA LEU A 155 -3.39 8.98 -3.64
C LEU A 155 -4.69 8.31 -3.21
N GLY A 156 -5.80 9.03 -3.34
CA GLY A 156 -7.15 8.54 -3.12
C GLY A 156 -7.98 8.68 -4.39
N LEU A 157 -8.74 7.64 -4.74
CA LEU A 157 -9.67 7.63 -5.87
C LEU A 157 -11.11 7.61 -5.35
N THR A 158 -11.94 8.56 -5.78
CA THR A 158 -13.36 8.62 -5.41
C THR A 158 -14.23 7.66 -6.23
N GLU A 159 -15.45 7.43 -5.77
CA GLU A 159 -16.48 6.67 -6.51
C GLU A 159 -16.73 7.26 -7.92
N GLY A 160 -16.80 8.58 -8.04
CA GLY A 160 -16.95 9.30 -9.31
C GLY A 160 -15.67 9.44 -10.14
N ASN A 161 -14.58 8.78 -9.74
CA ASN A 161 -13.29 8.71 -10.44
C ASN A 161 -12.43 9.97 -10.39
N ASP A 162 -12.63 10.84 -9.40
CA ASP A 162 -11.68 11.91 -9.13
C ASP A 162 -10.49 11.38 -8.33
N LEU A 163 -9.31 11.90 -8.67
CA LEU A 163 -8.06 11.56 -8.01
C LEU A 163 -7.65 12.68 -7.07
N TYR A 164 -7.38 12.34 -5.81
CA TYR A 164 -6.81 13.23 -4.82
C TYR A 164 -5.39 12.77 -4.50
N ALA A 165 -4.46 13.71 -4.33
CA ALA A 165 -3.08 13.41 -3.97
C ALA A 165 -2.60 14.33 -2.86
N TRP A 166 -1.80 13.79 -1.96
CA TRP A 166 -1.08 14.57 -0.95
C TRP A 166 0.25 13.92 -0.64
N GLY A 167 1.09 14.69 0.04
CA GLY A 167 2.38 14.23 0.49
C GLY A 167 3.53 15.12 0.04
N GLY A 168 4.71 14.71 0.44
CA GLY A 168 5.93 15.46 0.21
C GLY A 168 7.01 15.11 1.22
N HIS A 169 8.25 15.27 0.78
CA HIS A 169 9.42 15.13 1.64
C HIS A 169 9.95 16.52 2.01
N PRO A 170 10.20 16.82 3.30
CA PRO A 170 10.82 18.08 3.70
C PRO A 170 12.15 18.33 2.98
N GLY A 171 12.30 19.47 2.31
CA GLY A 171 13.54 19.82 1.62
C GLY A 171 13.78 19.10 0.28
N ARG A 172 12.78 18.37 -0.26
CA ARG A 172 12.79 17.89 -1.65
C ARG A 172 11.63 18.53 -2.43
N PRO A 173 11.79 18.76 -3.74
CA PRO A 173 10.67 19.18 -4.58
C PRO A 173 9.58 18.11 -4.58
N ALA A 174 8.33 18.52 -4.75
CA ALA A 174 7.20 17.62 -4.87
C ALA A 174 7.38 16.69 -6.08
N LEU A 175 7.09 15.41 -5.90
CA LEU A 175 7.19 14.40 -6.97
C LEU A 175 6.11 14.61 -8.04
N ILE A 176 4.94 15.07 -7.61
CA ILE A 176 3.80 15.42 -8.47
C ILE A 176 3.62 16.93 -8.39
N GLU A 177 3.50 17.59 -9.52
CA GLU A 177 3.27 19.03 -9.55
C GLU A 177 1.90 19.38 -8.92
N GLY A 178 1.87 20.40 -8.06
CA GLY A 178 0.64 20.90 -7.45
C GLY A 178 0.17 20.16 -6.19
N ILE A 179 0.83 19.08 -5.76
CA ILE A 179 0.48 18.42 -4.49
C ILE A 179 1.01 19.21 -3.29
N SER A 180 0.33 19.06 -2.16
CA SER A 180 0.71 19.68 -0.88
C SER A 180 0.61 18.67 0.27
N GLY A 181 0.77 19.14 1.50
CA GLY A 181 0.52 18.34 2.71
C GLY A 181 -0.97 18.04 2.97
N SER A 182 -1.88 18.62 2.18
CA SER A 182 -3.32 18.36 2.23
C SER A 182 -3.81 17.67 0.95
N PRO A 183 -4.87 16.84 1.01
CA PRO A 183 -5.48 16.21 -0.15
C PRO A 183 -5.89 17.22 -1.22
N THR A 184 -5.24 17.14 -2.38
CA THR A 184 -5.44 18.07 -3.48
C THR A 184 -6.02 17.33 -4.69
N PRO A 185 -7.10 17.81 -5.32
CA PRO A 185 -7.65 17.17 -6.52
C PRO A 185 -6.66 17.30 -7.68
N MET A 186 -6.49 16.20 -8.41
CA MET A 186 -5.53 16.07 -9.51
C MET A 186 -6.25 16.02 -10.85
N VAL A 187 -5.76 16.82 -11.81
CA VAL A 187 -6.19 16.73 -13.21
C VAL A 187 -5.23 15.82 -13.94
N ALA A 188 -5.69 14.61 -14.30
CA ALA A 188 -4.93 13.73 -15.17
C ALA A 188 -4.93 14.32 -16.59
N THR A 189 -3.81 14.93 -16.99
CA THR A 189 -3.60 15.35 -18.38
C THR A 189 -3.01 14.17 -19.14
N TYR A 190 -3.75 13.67 -20.14
CA TYR A 190 -3.20 12.70 -21.09
C TYR A 190 -2.25 13.47 -22.01
N THR A 191 -0.96 13.11 -21.97
CA THR A 191 0.03 13.52 -22.99
C THR A 191 0.22 12.41 -24.01
#